data_AF-V2XUN3-F1
#
_entry.id   AF-V2XUN3-F1
#
_cell.length_a   1.000
_cell.length_b   1.000
_cell.length_c   1.000
_cell.angle_alpha   90.00
_cell.angle_beta   90.00
_cell.angle_gamma   90.00
#
_symmetry.space_group_name_H-M   'P 1'
#
loop_
_entity.id
_entity.type
_entity.pdbx_description
1 polymer ?
#
loop_
_entity_poly.entity_id
_entity_poly.type
_entity_poly.pdbx_seq_one_letter_code
_entity_poly.pdbx_strand_id
1 'polypeptide(L)'
;MSKIIETYYKQANVMPLLLKQKMLKLQRNTDILKEFEYWIEHNEYLQPGVSVEGYTAKSLSELSKYTDGEAAFMLLIELRETPEKTLRRIKNGFKIK
;
A
#
# COMPACT_ATOMS: atom_id res chain seq x y z
N MET A 1 12.99 11.27 -5.84
CA MET A 1 12.95 10.18 -4.84
C MET A 1 12.26 10.71 -3.60
N SER A 2 11.24 10.02 -3.12
CA SER A 2 10.49 10.39 -1.92
C SER A 2 11.28 10.05 -0.66
N LYS A 3 11.96 11.06 -0.09
CA LYS A 3 12.78 10.90 1.12
C LYS A 3 11.95 10.45 2.34
N ILE A 4 10.65 10.78 2.34
CA ILE A 4 9.69 10.44 3.40
C ILE A 4 9.54 8.92 3.51
N ILE A 5 9.18 8.26 2.41
CA ILE A 5 9.01 6.81 2.35
C ILE A 5 10.33 6.07 2.67
N GLU A 6 11.47 6.56 2.16
CA GLU A 6 12.77 5.95 2.44
C GLU A 6 13.09 6.02 3.95
N THR A 7 12.81 7.15 4.59
CA THR A 7 13.03 7.34 6.03
C THR A 7 12.10 6.45 6.85
N TYR A 8 10.82 6.36 6.47
CA TYR A 8 9.83 5.48 7.10
C TYR A 8 10.30 4.02 7.12
N TYR A 9 10.73 3.50 5.96
CA TYR A 9 11.22 2.12 5.88
C TYR A 9 12.55 1.89 6.60
N LYS A 10 13.45 2.88 6.59
CA LYS A 10 14.69 2.83 7.38
C LYS A 10 14.40 2.76 8.87
N GLN A 11 13.45 3.54 9.37
CA GLN A 11 13.01 3.50 10.77
C GLN A 11 12.34 2.18 11.13
N ALA A 12 11.57 1.60 10.20
CA ALA A 12 10.96 0.28 10.35
C ALA A 12 11.97 -0.89 10.23
N ASN A 13 13.28 -0.61 10.10
CA ASN A 13 14.36 -1.58 9.99
C ASN A 13 14.14 -2.62 8.85
N VAL A 14 13.52 -2.16 7.75
CA VAL A 14 13.26 -3.02 6.59
C VAL A 14 14.54 -3.29 5.83
N MET A 15 14.73 -4.54 5.43
CA MET A 15 15.92 -4.96 4.69
C MET A 15 16.09 -4.13 3.40
N PRO A 16 17.30 -3.58 3.12
CA PRO A 16 17.52 -2.66 1.98
C PRO A 16 17.10 -3.22 0.62
N LEU A 17 17.21 -4.54 0.45
CA LEU A 17 16.82 -5.24 -0.78
C LEU A 17 15.29 -5.24 -0.97
N LEU A 18 14.52 -5.46 0.10
CA LEU A 18 13.06 -5.38 0.09
C LEU A 18 12.60 -3.94 -0.12
N LEU A 19 13.27 -2.98 0.53
CA LEU A 19 13.01 -1.54 0.34
C LEU A 19 13.14 -1.15 -1.14
N LYS A 20 14.23 -1.55 -1.81
CA LYS A 20 14.40 -1.28 -3.25
C LYS A 20 13.26 -1.85 -4.09
N GLN A 21 12.83 -3.08 -3.82
CA GLN A 21 11.73 -3.70 -4.56
C GLN A 21 10.39 -2.97 -4.33
N LYS A 22 10.06 -2.66 -3.07
CA LYS A 22 8.85 -1.89 -2.71
C LYS A 22 8.88 -0.49 -3.33
N MET A 23 10.02 0.19 -3.26
CA MET A 23 10.22 1.50 -3.89
C MET A 23 10.03 1.45 -5.40
N LEU A 24 10.54 0.43 -6.09
CA LEU A 24 10.33 0.29 -7.54
C LEU A 24 8.85 0.14 -7.89
N LYS A 25 8.11 -0.64 -7.10
CA LYS A 25 6.65 -0.79 -7.28
C LYS A 25 5.91 0.53 -7.04
N LEU A 26 6.27 1.25 -5.98
CA LEU A 26 5.70 2.57 -5.68
C LEU A 26 6.07 3.61 -6.75
N GLN A 27 7.30 3.60 -7.27
CA GLN A 27 7.71 4.51 -8.34
C GLN A 27 6.97 4.25 -9.66
N ARG A 28 6.59 2.99 -9.95
CA ARG A 28 5.72 2.67 -11.09
C ARG A 28 4.28 3.17 -10.88
N ASN A 29 3.88 3.38 -9.64
CA ASN A 29 2.53 3.80 -9.24
C ASN A 29 2.62 5.14 -8.48
N THR A 30 3.00 6.20 -9.20
CA THR A 30 3.29 7.51 -8.62
C THR A 30 2.10 8.16 -7.91
N ASP A 31 0.88 7.82 -8.32
CA ASP A 31 -0.38 8.16 -7.66
C ASP A 31 -0.46 7.56 -6.25
N ILE A 32 -0.23 6.24 -6.13
CA ILE A 32 -0.25 5.54 -4.84
C ILE A 32 0.90 6.00 -3.95
N LEU A 33 2.08 6.24 -4.54
CA LEU A 33 3.24 6.76 -3.83
C LEU A 33 2.96 8.12 -3.18
N LYS A 34 2.32 9.05 -3.89
CA LYS A 34 1.94 10.36 -3.32
C LYS A 34 0.98 10.21 -2.16
N GLU A 35 0.01 9.31 -2.28
CA GLU A 35 -0.96 9.06 -1.22
C GLU A 35 -0.31 8.41 0.01
N PHE A 36 0.65 7.52 -0.22
CA PHE A 36 1.42 6.92 0.87
C PHE A 36 2.31 7.95 1.58
N GLU A 37 2.93 8.88 0.84
CA GLU A 37 3.65 10.01 1.46
C GLU A 37 2.72 10.85 2.34
N TYR A 38 1.53 11.18 1.82
CA TYR A 38 0.54 11.93 2.58
C TYR A 38 0.14 11.21 3.88
N TRP A 39 -0.10 9.90 3.80
CA TRP A 39 -0.41 9.07 4.97
C TRP A 39 0.76 9.00 5.97
N ILE A 40 2.01 8.94 5.51
CA ILE A 40 3.16 8.96 6.43
C ILE A 40 3.24 10.31 7.18
N GLU A 41 2.95 11.43 6.52
CA GLU A 41 3.03 12.76 7.13
C GLU A 41 1.82 13.10 8.00
N HIS A 42 0.60 12.75 7.57
CA HIS A 42 -0.65 13.15 8.23
C HIS A 42 -1.26 12.01 9.06
N ASN A 43 -0.81 10.77 8.84
CA ASN A 43 -1.42 9.55 9.41
C ASN A 43 -2.90 9.39 9.02
N GLU A 44 -3.29 9.94 7.87
CA GLU A 44 -4.66 9.95 7.37
C GLU A 44 -4.73 9.49 5.91
N TYR A 45 -5.79 8.76 5.56
CA TYR A 45 -6.03 8.32 4.19
C TYR A 45 -6.70 9.43 3.38
N LEU A 46 -6.16 9.73 2.21
CA LEU A 46 -6.69 10.76 1.31
C LEU A 46 -8.10 10.37 0.80
N GLN A 47 -9.03 11.33 0.73
CA GLN A 47 -10.38 11.12 0.21
C GLN A 47 -10.84 12.28 -0.71
N PRO A 48 -11.25 12.01 -1.97
CA PRO A 48 -11.17 10.70 -2.64
C PRO A 48 -9.70 10.34 -2.95
N GLY A 49 -9.29 9.15 -2.52
CA GLY A 49 -7.96 8.60 -2.78
C GLY A 49 -7.91 7.80 -4.07
N VAL A 50 -6.75 7.20 -4.36
CA VAL A 50 -6.51 6.33 -5.49
C VAL A 50 -7.41 5.10 -5.37
N SER A 51 -8.30 4.95 -6.35
CA SER A 51 -9.15 3.78 -6.49
C SER A 51 -8.59 2.84 -7.56
N VAL A 52 -8.38 1.57 -7.19
CA VAL A 52 -7.98 0.50 -8.10
C VAL A 52 -9.04 -0.59 -8.02
N GLU A 53 -9.65 -0.96 -9.15
CA GLU A 53 -10.73 -1.97 -9.20
C GLU A 53 -11.89 -1.72 -8.21
N GLY A 54 -12.16 -0.45 -7.88
CA GLY A 54 -13.18 -0.04 -6.91
C GLY A 54 -12.76 -0.09 -5.44
N TYR A 55 -11.51 -0.42 -5.13
CA TYR A 55 -10.95 -0.38 -3.78
C TYR A 55 -9.99 0.80 -3.61
N THR A 56 -10.07 1.46 -2.46
CA THR A 56 -9.10 2.49 -2.03
C THR A 56 -8.23 1.98 -0.89
N ALA A 57 -7.12 2.65 -0.61
CA ALA A 57 -6.27 2.29 0.53
C ALA A 57 -7.06 2.30 1.84
N LYS A 58 -7.97 3.28 2.01
CA LYS A 58 -8.92 3.33 3.12
C LYS A 58 -9.85 2.12 3.17
N SER A 59 -10.50 1.80 2.05
CA SER A 59 -11.41 0.64 2.02
C SER A 59 -10.68 -0.66 2.33
N LEU A 60 -9.42 -0.80 1.91
CA LEU A 60 -8.58 -1.96 2.21
C LEU A 60 -8.15 -2.00 3.67
N SER A 61 -7.83 -0.86 4.30
CA SER A 61 -7.49 -0.83 5.73
C SER A 61 -8.69 -1.19 6.61
N GLU A 62 -9.89 -0.83 6.18
CA GLU A 62 -11.15 -1.21 6.86
C GLU A 62 -11.46 -2.72 6.77
N LEU A 63 -10.86 -3.46 5.82
CA LEU A 63 -11.08 -4.91 5.71
C LEU A 63 -10.46 -5.70 6.87
N SER A 64 -9.29 -5.26 7.37
CA SER A 64 -8.55 -5.99 8.38
C SER A 64 -7.49 -5.11 9.04
N LYS A 65 -7.20 -5.36 10.32
CA LYS A 65 -6.06 -4.70 11.01
C LYS A 65 -4.71 -4.98 10.33
N TYR A 66 -4.61 -6.08 9.58
CA TYR A 66 -3.39 -6.50 8.89
C TYR A 66 -3.20 -5.81 7.55
N THR A 67 -4.25 -5.16 7.04
CA THR A 67 -4.22 -4.35 5.82
C THR A 67 -4.19 -2.87 6.13
N ASP A 68 -4.00 -2.47 7.39
CA ASP A 68 -3.85 -1.08 7.78
C ASP A 68 -2.43 -0.55 7.49
N GLY A 69 -2.35 0.74 7.18
CA GLY A 69 -1.13 1.47 6.85
C GLY A 69 -0.47 1.00 5.56
N GLU A 70 0.84 0.73 5.61
CA GLU A 70 1.65 0.30 4.46
C GLU A 70 1.02 -0.87 3.69
N ALA A 71 0.41 -1.81 4.41
CA ALA A 71 -0.21 -2.98 3.81
C ALA A 71 -1.35 -2.61 2.86
N ALA A 72 -2.16 -1.58 3.16
CA ALA A 72 -3.20 -1.09 2.27
C ALA A 72 -2.62 -0.64 0.92
N PHE A 73 -1.57 0.18 0.96
CA PHE A 73 -0.92 0.70 -0.24
C PHE A 73 -0.25 -0.39 -1.06
N MET A 74 0.46 -1.31 -0.40
CA MET A 74 1.08 -2.46 -1.05
C MET A 74 0.03 -3.34 -1.74
N LEU A 75 -1.10 -3.57 -1.07
CA LEU A 75 -2.19 -4.39 -1.60
C LEU A 75 -2.92 -3.68 -2.76
N LEU A 76 -3.05 -2.35 -2.72
CA LEU A 76 -3.56 -1.55 -3.82
C LEU A 76 -2.67 -1.67 -5.07
N ILE A 77 -1.34 -1.66 -4.88
CA ILE A 77 -0.38 -1.88 -5.97
C ILE A 77 -0.51 -3.30 -6.51
N GLU A 78 -0.58 -4.32 -5.64
CA GLU A 78 -0.80 -5.70 -6.08
C GLU A 78 -2.13 -5.89 -6.81
N LEU A 79 -3.15 -5.13 -6.44
CA LEU A 79 -4.44 -5.10 -7.13
C LEU A 79 -4.30 -4.49 -8.53
N ARG A 80 -3.42 -3.50 -8.70
CA ARG A 80 -3.15 -2.90 -10.02
C ARG A 80 -2.30 -3.80 -10.91
N GLU A 81 -1.27 -4.43 -10.33
CA GLU A 81 -0.38 -5.33 -11.06
C GLU A 81 -1.04 -6.68 -11.38
N THR A 82 -1.81 -7.22 -10.43
CA THR A 82 -2.43 -8.56 -10.50
C THR A 82 -3.84 -8.57 -9.93
N PRO A 83 -4.82 -7.89 -10.57
CA PRO A 83 -6.16 -7.70 -10.05
C PRO A 83 -6.86 -9.01 -9.72
N GLU A 84 -6.81 -10.00 -10.61
CA GLU A 84 -7.50 -11.28 -10.43
C GLU A 84 -7.04 -12.04 -9.17
N LYS A 85 -5.72 -12.08 -8.92
CA LYS A 85 -5.15 -12.78 -7.75
C LYS A 85 -5.48 -12.03 -6.47
N THR A 86 -5.32 -10.72 -6.46
CA THR A 86 -5.55 -9.88 -5.28
C THR A 86 -7.04 -9.83 -4.93
N LEU A 87 -7.94 -9.68 -5.91
CA LEU A 87 -9.39 -9.76 -5.70
C LEU A 87 -9.80 -11.12 -5.14
N ARG A 88 -9.24 -12.23 -5.64
CA ARG A 88 -9.49 -13.56 -5.06
C ARG A 88 -9.02 -13.63 -3.61
N ARG A 89 -7.88 -13.03 -3.27
CA ARG A 89 -7.36 -12.99 -1.89
C ARG A 89 -8.25 -12.17 -0.97
N ILE A 90 -8.74 -11.02 -1.43
CA ILE A 90 -9.71 -10.19 -0.71
C ILE A 90 -11.02 -10.95 -0.51
N LYS A 91 -11.57 -11.56 -1.57
CA LYS A 91 -12.83 -12.33 -1.52
C LYS A 91 -12.74 -13.59 -0.65
N ASN A 92 -11.62 -14.30 -0.67
CA ASN A 92 -11.42 -15.49 0.16
C ASN A 92 -11.20 -15.18 1.64
N GLY A 93 -11.13 -13.89 2.01
CA GLY A 93 -10.74 -13.41 3.32
C GLY A 93 -9.24 -13.60 3.57
N PHE A 94 -8.67 -12.69 4.35
CA PHE A 94 -7.33 -12.87 4.90
C PHE A 94 -7.37 -14.00 5.93
N LYS A 95 -7.36 -15.26 5.47
CA LYS A 95 -7.30 -16.44 6.34
C LYS A 95 -6.00 -16.41 7.13
N ILE A 96 -6.10 -15.96 8.38
CA ILE A 96 -5.09 -16.20 9.41
C ILE A 96 -5.15 -17.71 9.67
N LYS A 97 -4.05 -18.40 9.37
CA LYS A 97 -3.89 -19.82 9.68
C LYS A 97 -3.20 -19.94 11.04
#